data_AF-A0A4Y3KTW5-F1
#
_entry.id   AF-A0A4Y3KTW5-F1
#
_cell.length_a   1.000
_cell.length_b   1.000
_cell.length_c   1.000
_cell.angle_alpha   90.00
_cell.angle_beta   90.00
_cell.angle_gamma   90.00
#
_symmetry.space_group_name_H-M   'P 1'
#
loop_
_entity.id
_entity.type
_entity.pdbx_description
1 polymer ?
#
loop_
_entity_poly.entity_id
_entity_poly.type
_entity_poly.pdbx_seq_one_letter_code
_entity_poly.pdbx_strand_id
1 'polypeptide(L)'
;MTDDRLPPAGWYADGATAGVLRWFDGTAWTEHTTPDPTPAVPSAGGFRPSVPTRLGESLNLADRVSESPEYLRNRLDEARAVRRNAGWAYGAALAVLLVGAAVGHAMGGPDNVWYLTALVAVVLAGRALRDYRRAVFRGAPALSTPAWVVVGAGVVLALVIFLSVPVATYVSIQEDVDRVLEETAP
;
A
#
# COMPACT_ATOMS: atom_id res chain seq x y z
N MET A 1 -24.02 54.21 -30.88
CA MET A 1 -23.14 54.55 -32.02
C MET A 1 -21.92 53.65 -31.92
N THR A 2 -22.08 52.38 -32.29
CA THR A 2 -21.02 51.36 -32.35
C THR A 2 -20.46 51.37 -33.77
N ASP A 3 -19.20 51.76 -33.92
CA ASP A 3 -18.48 51.74 -35.19
C ASP A 3 -18.28 50.27 -35.62
N ASP A 4 -19.11 49.77 -36.54
CA ASP A 4 -18.93 48.50 -37.24
C ASP A 4 -17.79 48.65 -38.25
N ARG A 5 -16.56 48.78 -37.76
CA ARG A 5 -15.39 48.74 -38.63
C ARG A 5 -15.11 47.28 -38.98
N LEU A 6 -15.42 46.91 -40.22
CA LEU A 6 -14.98 45.65 -40.82
C LEU A 6 -13.45 45.51 -40.68
N PRO A 7 -12.93 44.28 -40.55
CA PRO A 7 -11.50 44.05 -40.48
C PRO A 7 -10.80 44.54 -41.77
N PRO A 8 -9.52 44.94 -41.72
CA PRO A 8 -8.78 45.30 -42.91
C PRO A 8 -8.65 44.10 -43.86
N ALA A 9 -8.33 44.36 -45.13
CA ALA A 9 -8.08 43.30 -46.09
C ALA A 9 -6.90 42.41 -45.64
N GLY A 10 -7.06 41.10 -45.68
CA GLY A 10 -6.10 40.16 -45.11
C GLY A 10 -6.48 38.69 -45.21
N TRP A 11 -5.54 37.82 -44.83
CA TRP A 11 -5.77 36.38 -44.68
C TRP A 11 -6.28 36.05 -43.28
N TYR A 12 -7.40 35.36 -43.20
CA TYR A 12 -8.05 34.99 -41.93
C TYR A 12 -8.52 33.53 -41.98
N ALA A 13 -8.71 32.90 -40.83
CA ALA A 13 -9.22 31.53 -40.77
C ALA A 13 -10.61 31.43 -41.42
N ASP A 14 -10.82 30.42 -42.28
CA ASP A 14 -12.08 30.28 -43.03
C ASP A 14 -13.26 29.77 -42.18
N GLY A 15 -12.99 29.28 -40.97
CA GLY A 15 -13.97 28.72 -40.03
C GLY A 15 -14.61 27.39 -40.46
N ALA A 16 -14.34 26.92 -41.68
CA ALA A 16 -14.94 25.73 -42.28
C ALA A 16 -13.92 24.58 -42.43
N THR A 17 -12.66 24.91 -42.69
CA THR A 17 -11.58 23.98 -42.98
C THR A 17 -10.39 24.26 -42.08
N ALA A 18 -10.06 23.31 -41.20
CA ALA A 18 -8.92 23.46 -40.30
C ALA A 18 -7.61 23.58 -41.11
N GLY A 19 -6.81 24.62 -40.82
CA GLY A 19 -5.53 24.87 -41.47
C GLY A 19 -5.63 25.57 -42.84
N VAL A 20 -6.78 26.17 -43.18
CA VAL A 20 -6.95 26.98 -44.39
C VAL A 20 -7.28 28.42 -44.01
N LEU A 21 -6.58 29.36 -44.65
CA LEU A 21 -6.87 30.79 -44.59
C LEU A 21 -7.64 31.20 -45.85
N ARG A 22 -8.63 32.08 -45.70
CA ARG A 22 -9.39 32.70 -46.77
C ARG A 22 -9.14 34.21 -46.78
N TRP A 23 -9.04 34.81 -47.97
CA TRP A 23 -8.79 36.23 -48.11
C TRP A 23 -10.07 37.06 -47.94
N PHE A 24 -10.04 38.05 -47.06
CA PHE A 24 -11.03 39.12 -46.92
C PHE A 24 -10.51 40.37 -47.63
N ASP A 25 -11.31 41.01 -48.47
CA ASP A 25 -10.89 42.18 -49.26
C ASP A 25 -11.13 43.53 -48.56
N GLY A 26 -11.66 43.51 -47.34
CA GLY A 26 -12.08 44.70 -46.59
C GLY A 26 -13.59 44.97 -46.66
N THR A 27 -14.30 44.32 -47.59
CA THR A 27 -15.74 44.44 -47.79
C THR A 27 -16.46 43.09 -47.76
N ALA A 28 -15.83 42.05 -48.33
CA ALA A 28 -16.37 40.70 -48.43
C ALA A 28 -15.26 39.63 -48.40
N TRP A 29 -15.67 38.40 -48.10
CA TRP A 29 -14.80 37.22 -48.23
C TRP A 29 -14.71 36.78 -49.68
N THR A 30 -13.50 36.47 -50.14
CA THR A 30 -13.25 35.98 -51.51
C THR A 30 -13.03 34.47 -51.53
N GLU A 31 -13.03 33.85 -52.72
CA GLU A 31 -12.75 32.43 -52.90
C GLU A 31 -11.24 32.08 -52.85
N HIS A 32 -10.36 33.06 -52.70
CA HIS A 32 -8.93 32.81 -52.57
C HIS A 32 -8.63 32.16 -51.22
N THR A 33 -8.03 30.97 -51.27
CA THR A 33 -7.59 30.22 -50.10
C THR A 33 -6.10 29.90 -50.18
N THR A 34 -5.45 29.81 -49.02
CA THR A 34 -4.06 29.37 -48.89
C THR A 34 -3.91 28.47 -47.66
N PRO A 35 -3.02 27.46 -47.67
CA PRO A 35 -2.69 26.73 -46.46
C PRO A 35 -2.16 27.68 -45.38
N ASP A 36 -2.60 27.49 -44.14
CA ASP A 36 -2.02 28.19 -42.99
C ASP A 36 -0.59 27.67 -42.77
N PRO A 37 0.45 28.53 -42.85
CA PRO A 37 1.83 28.11 -42.64
C PRO A 37 2.13 27.74 -41.18
N THR A 38 1.22 28.04 -40.25
CA THR A 38 1.37 27.66 -38.84
C THR A 38 1.24 26.13 -38.72
N PRO A 39 2.25 25.42 -38.19
CA PRO A 39 2.16 23.99 -37.96
C PRO A 39 0.91 23.69 -37.15
N ALA A 40 0.04 22.81 -37.65
CA ALA A 40 -1.15 22.37 -36.95
C ALA A 40 -0.76 21.83 -35.56
N VAL A 41 -0.82 22.69 -34.55
CA VAL A 41 -0.76 22.26 -33.17
C VAL A 41 -2.02 21.43 -32.99
N PRO A 42 -1.93 20.12 -32.64
CA PRO A 42 -3.10 19.29 -32.53
C PRO A 42 -4.06 19.95 -31.55
N SER A 43 -5.17 20.46 -32.08
CA SER A 43 -6.23 21.08 -31.29
C SER A 43 -6.58 20.13 -30.17
N ALA A 44 -6.40 20.59 -28.93
CA ALA A 44 -6.97 20.00 -27.73
C ALA A 44 -8.50 20.17 -27.77
N GLY A 45 -9.13 19.57 -28.78
CA GLY A 45 -10.55 19.60 -29.04
C GLY A 45 -11.23 18.56 -28.19
N GLY A 46 -12.08 19.02 -27.28
CA GLY A 46 -13.31 18.33 -26.87
C GLY A 46 -13.13 16.96 -26.24
N PHE A 47 -13.43 16.88 -24.95
CA PHE A 47 -13.75 15.65 -24.23
C PHE A 47 -15.02 15.00 -24.85
N ARG A 48 -14.92 14.46 -26.05
CA ARG A 48 -15.88 13.49 -26.59
C ARG A 48 -15.50 12.13 -26.00
N PRO A 49 -16.47 11.30 -25.56
CA PRO A 49 -16.21 9.96 -25.05
C PRO A 49 -15.89 8.98 -26.20
N SER A 50 -15.07 9.40 -27.17
CA SER A 50 -14.40 8.46 -28.07
C SER A 50 -13.20 7.92 -27.29
N VAL A 51 -13.41 6.77 -26.63
CA VAL A 51 -12.30 5.96 -26.12
C VAL A 51 -11.32 5.78 -27.29
N PRO A 52 -10.09 6.32 -27.21
CA PRO A 52 -9.15 6.20 -28.31
C PRO A 52 -8.96 4.71 -28.61
N THR A 53 -8.94 4.30 -29.87
CA THR A 53 -8.68 2.91 -30.28
C THR A 53 -7.34 2.39 -29.72
N ARG A 54 -6.37 3.28 -29.47
CA ARG A 54 -5.13 2.98 -28.72
C ARG A 54 -5.36 2.59 -27.26
N LEU A 55 -6.43 3.07 -26.63
CA LEU A 55 -6.79 2.66 -25.27
C LEU A 55 -7.24 1.19 -25.25
N GLY A 56 -8.01 0.74 -26.26
CA GLY A 56 -8.36 -0.67 -26.44
C GLY A 56 -7.15 -1.55 -26.73
N GLU A 57 -6.19 -1.06 -27.51
CA GLU A 57 -4.92 -1.75 -27.77
C GLU A 57 -4.04 -1.82 -26.50
N SER A 58 -4.00 -0.75 -25.69
CA SER A 58 -3.28 -0.74 -24.41
C SER A 58 -3.93 -1.62 -23.34
N LEU A 59 -5.26 -1.76 -23.34
CA LEU A 59 -5.99 -2.69 -22.48
C LEU A 59 -5.66 -4.15 -22.86
N ASN A 60 -5.70 -4.48 -24.16
CA ASN A 60 -5.30 -5.80 -24.63
C ASN A 60 -3.81 -6.10 -24.36
N LEU A 61 -2.94 -5.08 -24.39
CA LEU A 61 -1.53 -5.25 -24.05
C LEU A 61 -1.34 -5.49 -22.55
N ALA A 62 -2.07 -4.76 -21.69
CA ALA A 62 -2.05 -4.99 -20.26
C ALA A 62 -2.55 -6.40 -19.90
N ASP A 63 -3.62 -6.86 -20.55
CA ASP A 63 -4.15 -8.22 -20.39
C ASP A 63 -3.11 -9.26 -20.81
N ARG A 64 -2.52 -9.15 -22.02
CA ARG A 64 -1.47 -10.07 -22.48
C ARG A 64 -0.22 -10.07 -21.59
N VAL A 65 0.22 -8.91 -21.11
CA VAL A 65 1.37 -8.83 -20.20
C VAL A 65 1.04 -9.51 -18.88
N SER A 66 -0.19 -9.32 -18.36
CA SER A 66 -0.64 -9.96 -17.13
C SER A 66 -0.84 -11.48 -17.24
N GLU A 67 -1.11 -11.98 -18.44
CA GLU A 67 -1.23 -13.41 -18.74
C GLU A 67 0.11 -14.06 -19.11
N SER A 68 1.14 -13.26 -19.40
CA SER A 68 2.44 -13.81 -19.79
C SER A 68 2.99 -14.75 -18.69
N PRO A 69 3.50 -15.95 -19.04
CA PRO A 69 4.01 -16.90 -18.06
C PRO A 69 5.12 -16.32 -17.18
N GLU A 70 5.91 -15.40 -17.72
CA GLU A 70 6.98 -14.71 -17.00
C GLU A 70 6.44 -13.75 -15.93
N TYR A 71 5.40 -12.98 -16.26
CA TYR A 71 4.73 -12.11 -15.30
C TYR A 71 4.10 -12.92 -14.15
N LEU A 72 3.44 -14.04 -14.46
CA LEU A 72 2.85 -14.91 -13.44
C LEU A 72 3.92 -15.48 -12.49
N ARG A 73 5.08 -15.89 -13.02
CA ARG A 73 6.23 -16.34 -12.19
C ARG A 73 6.76 -15.22 -11.32
N ASN A 74 7.04 -14.05 -11.90
CA ASN A 74 7.55 -12.90 -11.14
C ASN A 74 6.58 -12.46 -10.03
N ARG A 75 5.28 -12.44 -10.32
CA ARG A 75 4.23 -12.15 -9.34
C ARG A 75 4.19 -13.18 -8.21
N LEU A 76 4.33 -14.47 -8.54
CA LEU A 76 4.39 -15.54 -7.53
C LEU A 76 5.64 -15.43 -6.66
N ASP A 77 6.78 -15.10 -7.24
CA ASP A 77 8.04 -14.93 -6.51
C ASP A 77 8.00 -13.69 -5.61
N GLU A 78 7.43 -12.58 -6.07
CA GLU A 78 7.18 -11.40 -5.22
C GLU A 78 6.22 -11.76 -4.07
N ALA A 79 5.14 -12.50 -4.35
CA ALA A 79 4.19 -12.93 -3.33
C ALA A 79 4.85 -13.85 -2.28
N ARG A 80 5.73 -14.77 -2.69
CA ARG A 80 6.52 -15.62 -1.79
C ARG A 80 7.52 -14.81 -0.96
N ALA A 81 8.16 -13.79 -1.55
CA ALA A 81 9.07 -12.91 -0.84
C ALA A 81 8.34 -12.13 0.28
N VAL A 82 7.16 -11.57 -0.02
CA VAL A 82 6.33 -10.90 1.01
C VAL A 82 5.92 -11.88 2.11
N ARG A 83 5.53 -13.12 1.75
CA ARG A 83 5.19 -14.15 2.74
C ARG A 83 6.37 -14.53 3.64
N ARG A 84 7.58 -14.64 3.09
CA ARG A 84 8.80 -14.89 3.88
C ARG A 84 9.07 -13.75 4.85
N ASN A 85 8.90 -12.50 4.42
CA ASN A 85 9.04 -11.33 5.29
C ASN A 85 8.00 -11.34 6.43
N ALA A 86 6.75 -11.74 6.15
CA ALA A 86 5.73 -11.94 7.18
C ALA A 86 6.15 -13.00 8.20
N GLY A 87 6.72 -14.13 7.73
CA GLY A 87 7.25 -15.19 8.60
C GLY A 87 8.38 -14.69 9.50
N TRP A 88 9.31 -13.90 8.98
CA TRP A 88 10.39 -13.27 9.76
C TRP A 88 9.86 -12.31 10.81
N ALA A 89 8.91 -11.43 10.46
CA ALA A 89 8.30 -10.50 11.40
C ALA A 89 7.56 -11.24 12.53
N TYR A 90 6.88 -12.34 12.21
CA TYR A 90 6.24 -13.20 13.19
C TYR A 90 7.26 -13.86 14.13
N GLY A 91 8.32 -14.46 13.59
CA GLY A 91 9.39 -15.04 14.39
C GLY A 91 10.07 -14.00 15.31
N ALA A 92 10.29 -12.78 14.81
CA ALA A 92 10.81 -11.68 15.61
C ALA A 92 9.85 -11.28 16.74
N ALA A 93 8.53 -11.25 16.50
CA ALA A 93 7.55 -10.97 17.55
C ALA A 93 7.63 -11.98 18.70
N LEU A 94 7.72 -13.28 18.38
CA LEU A 94 7.90 -14.33 19.38
C LEU A 94 9.23 -14.17 20.14
N ALA A 95 10.32 -13.89 19.43
CA ALA A 95 11.63 -13.66 20.05
C ALA A 95 11.59 -12.47 21.02
N VAL A 96 10.93 -11.37 20.67
CA VAL A 96 10.75 -10.20 21.55
C VAL A 96 10.00 -10.57 22.83
N LEU A 97 8.94 -11.39 22.74
CA LEU A 97 8.24 -11.88 23.94
C LEU A 97 9.17 -12.74 24.82
N LEU A 98 9.93 -13.67 24.24
CA LEU A 98 10.83 -14.53 25.01
C LEU A 98 11.95 -13.73 25.69
N VAL A 99 12.53 -12.74 24.99
CA VAL A 99 13.53 -11.84 25.56
C VAL A 99 12.92 -10.95 26.65
N GLY A 100 11.73 -10.39 26.43
CA GLY A 100 11.03 -9.59 27.43
C GLY A 100 10.69 -10.39 28.69
N ALA A 101 10.33 -11.67 28.54
CA ALA A 101 10.11 -12.58 29.66
C ALA A 101 11.42 -12.81 30.46
N ALA A 102 12.52 -13.09 29.77
CA ALA A 102 13.82 -13.31 30.40
C ALA A 102 14.31 -12.07 31.16
N VAL A 103 14.15 -10.87 30.56
CA VAL A 103 14.49 -9.60 31.20
C VAL A 103 13.60 -9.34 32.42
N GLY A 104 12.29 -9.56 32.31
CA GLY A 104 11.36 -9.39 33.43
C GLY A 104 11.69 -10.31 34.62
N HIS A 105 12.03 -11.57 34.35
CA HIS A 105 12.52 -12.50 35.39
C HIS A 105 13.82 -12.01 36.03
N ALA A 106 14.79 -11.53 35.23
CA ALA A 106 16.05 -11.01 35.74
C ALA A 106 15.89 -9.74 36.59
N MET A 107 14.87 -8.93 36.31
CA MET A 107 14.57 -7.70 37.05
C MET A 107 13.63 -7.90 38.24
N GLY A 108 13.16 -9.13 38.50
CA GLY A 108 12.26 -9.45 39.61
C GLY A 108 10.79 -9.06 39.38
N GLY A 109 10.41 -8.69 38.14
CA GLY A 109 9.02 -8.46 37.81
C GLY A 109 8.75 -7.60 36.58
N PRO A 110 7.47 -7.27 36.33
CA PRO A 110 7.07 -6.45 35.21
C PRO A 110 7.42 -4.97 35.45
N ASP A 111 8.35 -4.46 34.67
CA ASP A 111 8.76 -3.05 34.66
C ASP A 111 8.33 -2.36 33.35
N ASN A 112 8.74 -1.09 33.15
CA ASN A 112 8.45 -0.35 31.93
C ASN A 112 9.05 -1.04 30.67
N VAL A 113 10.20 -1.69 30.80
CA VAL A 113 10.82 -2.44 29.69
C VAL A 113 9.95 -3.63 29.30
N TRP A 114 9.41 -4.37 30.27
CA TRP A 114 8.48 -5.49 30.02
C TRP A 114 7.25 -5.03 29.21
N TYR A 115 6.59 -3.94 29.61
CA TYR A 115 5.44 -3.42 28.85
C TYR A 115 5.81 -2.94 27.44
N LEU A 116 6.98 -2.31 27.28
CA LEU A 116 7.48 -1.90 25.97
C LEU A 116 7.71 -3.11 25.07
N THR A 117 8.28 -4.20 25.58
CA THR A 117 8.49 -5.42 24.80
C THR A 117 7.16 -6.05 24.35
N ALA A 118 6.13 -6.05 25.21
CA ALA A 118 4.79 -6.49 24.85
C ALA A 118 4.23 -5.66 23.68
N LEU A 119 4.35 -4.33 23.75
CA LEU A 119 3.88 -3.43 22.69
C LEU A 119 4.61 -3.68 21.37
N VAL A 120 5.94 -3.81 21.40
CA VAL A 120 6.75 -4.11 20.21
C VAL A 120 6.34 -5.44 19.59
N ALA A 121 6.13 -6.48 20.41
CA ALA A 121 5.68 -7.78 19.93
C ALA A 121 4.30 -7.69 19.25
N VAL A 122 3.35 -6.94 19.81
CA VAL A 122 2.03 -6.71 19.21
C VAL A 122 2.14 -6.00 17.86
N VAL A 123 2.96 -4.96 17.76
CA VAL A 123 3.18 -4.23 16.49
C VAL A 123 3.79 -5.15 15.43
N LEU A 124 4.79 -5.95 15.80
CA LEU A 124 5.42 -6.92 14.88
C LEU A 124 4.44 -8.02 14.44
N ALA A 125 3.62 -8.55 15.35
CA ALA A 125 2.58 -9.52 15.02
C ALA A 125 1.51 -8.94 14.08
N GLY A 126 1.07 -7.70 14.33
CA GLY A 126 0.13 -6.98 13.46
C GLY A 126 0.71 -6.75 12.06
N ARG A 127 1.99 -6.37 11.97
CA ARG A 127 2.71 -6.25 10.71
C ARG A 127 2.80 -7.60 9.98
N ALA A 128 3.17 -8.66 10.68
CA ALA A 128 3.25 -10.01 10.11
C ALA A 128 1.90 -10.46 9.51
N LEU A 129 0.79 -10.23 10.24
CA LEU A 129 -0.55 -10.56 9.75
C LEU A 129 -0.94 -9.73 8.52
N ARG A 130 -0.61 -8.43 8.51
CA ARG A 130 -0.86 -7.56 7.34
C ARG A 130 -0.08 -8.02 6.11
N ASP A 131 1.20 -8.32 6.27
CA ASP A 131 2.07 -8.78 5.17
C ASP A 131 1.64 -10.17 4.67
N TYR A 132 1.22 -11.06 5.57
CA TYR A 132 0.64 -12.35 5.19
C TYR A 132 -0.64 -12.18 4.36
N ARG A 133 -1.59 -11.34 4.81
CA ARG A 133 -2.82 -11.05 4.06
C ARG A 133 -2.49 -10.46 2.68
N ARG A 134 -1.55 -9.52 2.61
CA ARG A 134 -1.09 -8.91 1.35
C ARG A 134 -0.47 -9.95 0.41
N ALA A 135 0.29 -10.92 0.93
CA ALA A 135 0.85 -12.00 0.14
C ALA A 135 -0.25 -12.91 -0.44
N VAL A 136 -1.25 -13.29 0.38
CA VAL A 136 -2.38 -14.11 -0.06
C VAL A 136 -3.20 -13.40 -1.15
N PHE A 137 -3.50 -12.11 -0.99
CA PHE A 137 -4.18 -11.31 -2.02
C PHE A 137 -3.37 -11.20 -3.33
N ARG A 138 -2.04 -11.31 -3.26
CA ARG A 138 -1.16 -11.30 -4.45
C ARG A 138 -1.08 -12.64 -5.17
N GLY A 139 -1.69 -13.69 -4.63
CA GLY A 139 -1.73 -15.04 -5.22
C GLY A 139 -0.82 -16.05 -4.52
N ALA A 140 -0.22 -15.72 -3.36
CA ALA A 140 0.46 -16.73 -2.57
C ALA A 140 -0.57 -17.74 -2.02
N PRO A 141 -0.27 -19.05 -2.02
CA PRO A 141 -1.16 -20.04 -1.42
C PRO A 141 -1.33 -19.76 0.07
N ALA A 142 -2.56 -19.89 0.57
CA ALA A 142 -2.84 -19.78 1.99
C ALA A 142 -2.07 -20.83 2.79
N LEU A 143 -1.76 -20.52 4.05
CA LEU A 143 -1.25 -21.51 5.01
C LEU A 143 -2.26 -22.64 5.14
N SER A 144 -1.75 -23.88 5.15
CA SER A 144 -2.56 -25.05 5.44
C SER A 144 -3.00 -25.02 6.91
N THR A 145 -4.08 -25.74 7.22
CA THR A 145 -4.56 -25.92 8.59
C THR A 145 -3.46 -26.34 9.58
N PRO A 146 -2.62 -27.37 9.31
CA PRO A 146 -1.55 -27.73 10.24
C PRO A 146 -0.52 -26.61 10.43
N ALA A 147 -0.24 -25.81 9.40
CA ALA A 147 0.68 -24.68 9.54
C ALA A 147 0.09 -23.59 10.45
N TRP A 148 -1.22 -23.34 10.39
CA TRP A 148 -1.90 -22.45 11.33
C TRP A 148 -1.87 -22.97 12.77
N VAL A 149 -1.97 -24.29 12.96
CA VAL A 149 -1.82 -24.90 14.30
C VAL A 149 -0.43 -24.64 14.87
N VAL A 150 0.63 -24.80 14.07
CA VAL A 150 2.01 -24.51 14.51
C VAL A 150 2.19 -23.03 14.87
N VAL A 151 1.65 -22.12 14.06
CA VAL A 151 1.64 -20.68 14.37
C VAL A 151 0.92 -20.43 15.70
N GLY A 152 -0.31 -20.94 15.85
CA GLY A 152 -1.08 -20.78 17.08
C GLY A 152 -0.37 -21.33 18.32
N ALA A 153 0.19 -22.54 18.22
CA ALA A 153 0.96 -23.15 19.31
C ALA A 153 2.19 -22.31 19.70
N GLY A 154 2.90 -21.74 18.72
CA GLY A 154 4.02 -20.84 18.97
C GLY A 154 3.61 -19.56 19.72
N VAL A 155 2.49 -18.94 19.36
CA VAL A 155 1.95 -17.78 20.10
C VAL A 155 1.60 -18.17 21.54
N VAL A 156 0.85 -19.25 21.72
CA VAL A 156 0.40 -19.70 23.05
C VAL A 156 1.60 -19.97 23.95
N LEU A 157 2.60 -20.70 23.45
CA LEU A 157 3.81 -20.99 24.21
C LEU A 157 4.56 -19.70 24.61
N ALA A 158 4.77 -18.78 23.67
CA ALA A 158 5.45 -17.52 23.95
C ALA A 158 4.68 -16.66 24.97
N LEU A 159 3.35 -16.61 24.88
CA LEU A 159 2.51 -15.89 25.83
C LEU A 159 2.53 -16.51 27.22
N VAL A 160 2.48 -17.85 27.34
CA VAL A 160 2.59 -18.54 28.63
C VAL A 160 3.91 -18.18 29.31
N ILE A 161 5.02 -18.22 28.57
CA ILE A 161 6.34 -17.84 29.09
C ILE A 161 6.36 -16.36 29.48
N PHE A 162 5.87 -15.47 28.62
CA PHE A 162 5.86 -14.03 28.88
C PHE A 162 5.02 -13.63 30.09
N LEU A 163 3.83 -14.22 30.24
CA LEU A 163 2.90 -13.97 31.33
C LEU A 163 3.31 -14.66 32.65
N SER A 164 4.30 -15.55 32.63
CA SER A 164 4.84 -16.16 33.85
C SER A 164 5.53 -15.13 34.77
N VAL A 165 6.06 -14.03 34.22
CA VAL A 165 6.75 -12.96 34.98
C VAL A 165 5.84 -12.34 36.05
N PRO A 166 4.70 -11.70 35.71
CA PRO A 166 3.83 -11.10 36.72
C PRO A 166 3.26 -12.12 37.71
N VAL A 167 3.02 -13.36 37.29
CA VAL A 167 2.54 -14.43 38.17
C VAL A 167 3.60 -14.79 39.21
N ALA A 168 4.86 -14.96 38.80
CA ALA A 168 5.97 -15.25 39.73
C ALA A 168 6.18 -14.10 40.71
N THR A 169 6.14 -12.85 40.25
CA THR A 169 6.23 -11.66 41.12
C THR A 169 5.10 -11.62 42.14
N TYR A 170 3.86 -11.92 41.73
CA TYR A 170 2.72 -11.96 42.64
C TYR A 170 2.91 -13.01 43.75
N VAL A 171 3.34 -14.23 43.39
CA VAL A 171 3.59 -15.30 44.36
C VAL A 171 4.66 -14.89 45.37
N SER A 172 5.78 -14.32 44.90
CA SER A 172 6.86 -13.83 45.79
C SER A 172 6.36 -12.76 46.77
N ILE A 173 5.52 -11.81 46.31
CA ILE A 173 4.96 -10.76 47.18
C ILE A 173 4.03 -11.37 48.23
N GLN A 174 3.22 -12.37 47.88
CA GLN A 174 2.34 -13.04 48.84
C GLN A 174 3.14 -13.77 49.93
N GLU A 175 4.18 -14.50 49.55
CA GLU A 175 5.06 -15.20 50.51
C GLU A 175 5.74 -14.22 51.48
N ASP A 176 6.17 -13.05 51.01
CA ASP A 176 6.78 -12.04 51.86
C ASP A 176 5.76 -11.37 52.80
N VAL A 177 4.53 -11.14 52.34
CA VAL A 177 3.44 -10.62 53.19
C VAL A 177 3.08 -11.61 54.28
N ASP A 178 2.92 -12.89 53.95
CA ASP A 178 2.58 -13.94 54.91
C ASP A 178 3.67 -14.05 55.98
N ARG A 179 4.95 -13.99 55.59
CA ARG A 179 6.08 -13.98 56.52
C ARG A 179 6.01 -12.81 57.51
N VAL A 180 5.73 -11.60 57.03
CA VAL A 180 5.61 -10.42 57.89
C VAL A 180 4.41 -10.52 58.85
N LEU A 181 3.30 -11.10 58.39
CA LEU A 181 2.12 -11.32 59.24
C LEU A 181 2.40 -12.34 60.35
N GLU A 182 3.14 -13.41 60.06
CA GLU A 182 3.56 -14.39 61.06
C GLU A 182 4.53 -13.78 62.09
N GLU A 183 5.47 -12.95 61.66
CA GLU A 183 6.42 -12.27 62.55
C GLU A 183 5.76 -11.21 63.45
N THR A 184 4.61 -10.67 63.04
CA THR A 184 3.89 -9.60 63.77
C THR A 184 2.70 -10.08 64.59
N ALA A 185 2.37 -11.38 64.55
CA ALA A 185 1.32 -11.96 65.36
C ALA A 185 1.71 -11.97 66.86
N PRO A 186 0.87 -11.40 67.76
CA PRO A 186 1.17 -11.24 69.19
C PRO A 186 1.06 -12.54 70.01
#